data_AF-A0A067K202-F1
#
_entry.id   AF-A0A067K202-F1
#
_cell.length_a   1.000
_cell.length_b   1.000
_cell.length_c   1.000
_cell.angle_alpha   90.00
_cell.angle_beta   90.00
_cell.angle_gamma   90.00
#
_symmetry.space_group_name_H-M   'P 1'
#
loop_
_entity.id
_entity.type
_entity.pdbx_description
1 polymer ?
#
loop_
_entity_poly.entity_id
_entity_poly.type
_entity_poly.pdbx_seq_one_letter_code
_entity_poly.pdbx_strand_id
1 'polypeptide(L)'
;MAASNPAQLVFPTLPSKKEGRVFYPIGYGADPSGVQESSDAILNALGEAFKVQNGSELLPGVNDLGGVVIDLQGGNYKISKPIIFPASGGGNVVVKGGTLRASNTFPGDRHLIELWSPDSQPLEETDSKNPHNLINIKQQNNVGIFYEDIIFRDILFDSSFRGGGILVVDSVRIRIDSCFFLHFTTQGVLVKRGHETFISNCFLGQHSTIGRDKGEKAFSGTGIDIDGNDNAITNSVMFSSSIGILLKGQANLVTGVHCYNKAAAFGGIGILVKLGASLNRLDNCYLDFTTITLEDPIQVHVTNGLFFGGASVVLKSVNGRISGVNIVDNMFNGDPENMYPIVKLDGVFTSIDQVLIDRNHANNGMTLKSTIGNLRVTGNGTKWTADFSSVLVFPNRISHFQYSFYVTDVAAAGLVMHAVTNVSNNVVVVESNKAVNAIVSVFVDQYNRFGESKFLV
;
A
#
# COMPACT_ATOMS: atom_id res chain seq x y z
N MET A 1 16.92 17.87 -77.14
CA MET A 1 16.20 16.98 -76.19
C MET A 1 17.08 16.76 -74.99
N ALA A 2 16.51 16.95 -73.81
CA ALA A 2 17.20 17.16 -72.53
C ALA A 2 17.96 15.93 -72.03
N ALA A 3 19.14 16.17 -71.45
CA ALA A 3 19.85 15.19 -70.65
C ALA A 3 19.21 15.13 -69.24
N SER A 4 18.77 13.94 -68.85
CA SER A 4 18.19 13.65 -67.55
C SER A 4 19.28 13.58 -66.48
N ASN A 5 19.15 14.40 -65.44
CA ASN A 5 19.97 14.38 -64.24
C ASN A 5 19.65 13.13 -63.39
N PRO A 6 20.62 12.39 -62.83
CA PRO A 6 20.33 11.28 -61.93
C PRO A 6 19.81 11.80 -60.59
N ALA A 7 18.74 11.19 -60.08
CA ALA A 7 18.19 11.47 -58.77
C ALA A 7 19.23 11.18 -57.67
N GLN A 8 19.54 12.18 -56.84
CA GLN A 8 20.30 11.98 -55.60
C GLN A 8 19.51 11.07 -54.66
N LEU A 9 20.11 9.94 -54.32
CA LEU A 9 19.69 9.09 -53.21
C LEU A 9 19.78 9.91 -51.91
N VAL A 10 18.63 10.32 -51.38
CA VAL A 10 18.53 10.91 -50.05
C VAL A 10 18.74 9.78 -49.05
N PHE A 11 19.95 9.69 -48.48
CA PHE A 11 20.19 8.85 -47.31
C PHE A 11 19.33 9.38 -46.17
N PRO A 12 18.64 8.50 -45.40
CA PRO A 12 17.94 8.96 -44.21
C PRO A 12 18.95 9.63 -43.28
N THR A 13 18.67 10.87 -42.90
CA THR A 13 19.45 11.60 -41.92
C THR A 13 19.51 10.78 -40.63
N LEU A 14 20.72 10.52 -40.14
CA LEU A 14 20.91 9.83 -38.86
C LEU A 14 20.12 10.55 -37.77
N PRO A 15 19.37 9.80 -36.93
CA PRO A 15 18.64 10.39 -35.81
C PRO A 15 19.60 11.18 -34.92
N SER A 16 19.23 12.41 -34.54
CA SER A 16 20.06 13.21 -33.64
C SER A 16 20.20 12.51 -32.29
N LYS A 17 21.41 12.46 -31.73
CA LYS A 17 21.66 11.94 -30.38
C LYS A 17 21.04 12.81 -29.29
N LYS A 18 21.08 14.13 -29.50
CA LYS A 18 20.60 15.10 -28.51
C LYS A 18 20.19 16.43 -29.12
N GLU A 19 19.34 17.14 -28.39
CA GLU A 19 18.98 18.53 -28.63
C GLU A 19 18.97 19.26 -27.29
N GLY A 20 19.91 20.19 -27.09
CA GLY A 20 20.14 20.79 -25.78
C GLY A 20 20.50 19.72 -24.72
N ARG A 21 19.65 19.59 -23.68
CA ARG A 21 19.75 18.59 -22.61
C ARG A 21 18.80 17.39 -22.78
N VAL A 22 18.20 17.26 -23.97
CA VAL A 22 17.33 16.12 -24.31
C VAL A 22 18.16 15.10 -25.07
N PHE A 23 18.17 13.86 -24.58
CA PHE A 23 18.91 12.72 -25.12
C PHE A 23 17.93 11.69 -25.69
N TYR A 24 18.20 11.24 -26.92
CA TYR A 24 17.33 10.37 -27.68
C TYR A 24 18.00 9.02 -27.92
N PRO A 25 17.53 7.91 -27.31
CA PRO A 25 18.15 6.58 -27.49
C PRO A 25 18.28 6.14 -28.96
N ILE A 26 17.35 6.56 -29.83
CA ILE A 26 17.41 6.27 -31.28
C ILE A 26 18.73 6.77 -31.91
N GLY A 27 19.21 7.96 -31.51
CA GLY A 27 20.49 8.49 -31.99
C GLY A 27 21.72 7.69 -31.52
N TYR A 28 21.54 6.82 -30.51
CA TYR A 28 22.55 5.88 -30.03
C TYR A 28 22.39 4.47 -30.62
N GLY A 29 21.45 4.28 -31.56
CA GLY A 29 21.19 3.01 -32.24
C GLY A 29 20.08 2.18 -31.62
N ALA A 30 19.26 2.72 -30.71
CA ALA A 30 18.11 2.00 -30.17
C ALA A 30 17.06 1.82 -31.28
N ASP A 31 16.40 0.65 -31.30
CA ASP A 31 15.36 0.33 -32.27
C ASP A 31 13.97 0.62 -31.67
N PRO A 32 13.30 1.71 -32.09
CA PRO A 32 11.99 2.08 -31.56
C PRO A 32 10.85 1.17 -32.03
N SER A 33 11.10 0.19 -32.91
CA SER A 33 10.10 -0.79 -33.35
C SER A 33 9.99 -2.01 -32.42
N GLY A 34 10.98 -2.23 -31.56
CA GLY A 34 11.03 -3.35 -30.61
C GLY A 34 11.48 -4.67 -31.24
N VAL A 35 11.92 -4.65 -32.50
CA VAL A 35 12.39 -5.82 -33.23
C VAL A 35 13.81 -6.20 -32.83
N GLN A 36 14.68 -5.21 -32.63
CA GLN A 36 16.08 -5.38 -32.25
C GLN A 36 16.32 -5.03 -30.79
N GLU A 37 17.46 -5.48 -30.28
CA GLU A 37 17.94 -5.22 -28.92
C GLU A 37 18.33 -3.74 -28.78
N SER A 38 17.91 -3.07 -27.70
CA SER A 38 18.14 -1.64 -27.49
C SER A 38 18.89 -1.28 -26.20
N SER A 39 19.30 -2.25 -25.39
CA SER A 39 19.83 -1.96 -24.05
C SER A 39 21.12 -1.14 -24.11
N ASP A 40 22.07 -1.51 -24.96
CA ASP A 40 23.35 -0.78 -25.04
C ASP A 40 23.17 0.64 -25.57
N ALA A 41 22.28 0.86 -26.52
CA ALA A 41 21.96 2.19 -27.01
C ALA A 41 21.32 3.07 -25.93
N ILE A 42 20.38 2.54 -25.15
CA ILE A 42 19.75 3.26 -24.04
C ILE A 42 20.78 3.56 -22.93
N LEU A 43 21.60 2.58 -22.55
CA LEU A 43 22.68 2.77 -21.56
C LEU A 43 23.71 3.81 -22.02
N ASN A 44 24.05 3.85 -23.31
CA ASN A 44 24.94 4.87 -23.86
C ASN A 44 24.32 6.27 -23.82
N ALA A 45 23.03 6.39 -24.15
CA ALA A 45 22.30 7.65 -24.03
C ALA A 45 22.28 8.15 -22.58
N LEU A 46 21.95 7.26 -21.65
CA LEU A 46 21.93 7.51 -20.20
C LEU A 46 23.32 7.92 -19.68
N GLY A 47 24.38 7.20 -20.09
CA GLY A 47 25.74 7.49 -19.69
C GLY A 47 26.28 8.82 -20.23
N GLU A 48 25.87 9.25 -21.43
CA GLU A 48 26.20 10.60 -21.91
C GLU A 48 25.38 11.68 -21.21
N ALA A 49 24.10 11.42 -20.91
CA ALA A 49 23.23 12.31 -20.14
C ALA A 49 23.81 12.63 -18.74
N PHE A 50 24.29 11.63 -18.01
CA PHE A 50 24.85 11.79 -16.66
C PHE A 50 26.25 12.43 -16.63
N LYS A 51 26.88 12.65 -17.79
CA LYS A 51 28.11 13.45 -17.91
C LYS A 51 27.84 14.95 -18.05
N VAL A 52 26.58 15.36 -18.24
CA VAL A 52 26.22 16.78 -18.38
C VAL A 52 26.16 17.45 -17.01
N GLN A 53 27.33 17.64 -16.41
CA GLN A 53 27.47 18.29 -15.12
C GLN A 53 27.55 19.81 -15.27
N ASN A 54 27.04 20.54 -14.28
CA ASN A 54 27.15 22.00 -14.18
C ASN A 54 28.02 22.45 -12.98
N GLY A 55 28.61 21.50 -12.23
CA GLY A 55 29.42 21.75 -11.03
C GLY A 55 28.60 22.07 -9.77
N SER A 56 27.27 22.00 -9.84
CA SER A 56 26.36 22.16 -8.70
C SER A 56 25.90 20.79 -8.19
N GLU A 57 25.49 20.77 -6.92
CA GLU A 57 24.95 19.59 -6.25
C GLU A 57 23.55 19.89 -5.73
N LEU A 58 22.68 18.88 -5.68
CA LEU A 58 21.36 18.97 -5.05
C LEU A 58 21.47 18.66 -3.55
N LEU A 59 21.91 17.44 -3.24
CA LEU A 59 22.43 17.00 -1.94
C LEU A 59 23.94 16.84 -2.03
N PRO A 60 24.66 16.88 -0.88
CA PRO A 60 26.09 16.61 -0.86
C PRO A 60 26.45 15.32 -1.62
N GLY A 61 27.26 15.44 -2.67
CA GLY A 61 27.69 14.34 -3.54
C GLY A 61 26.69 13.90 -4.63
N VAL A 62 25.50 14.50 -4.72
CA VAL A 62 24.52 14.25 -5.78
C VAL A 62 24.56 15.38 -6.80
N ASN A 63 25.22 15.14 -7.94
CA ASN A 63 25.37 16.12 -9.01
C ASN A 63 24.01 16.57 -9.57
N ASP A 64 23.83 17.88 -9.70
CA ASP A 64 22.71 18.47 -10.45
C ASP A 64 22.98 18.37 -11.95
N LEU A 65 22.16 17.60 -12.66
CA LEU A 65 22.28 17.45 -14.11
C LEU A 65 21.52 18.53 -14.89
N GLY A 66 20.92 19.50 -14.21
CA GLY A 66 20.36 20.71 -14.82
C GLY A 66 19.17 20.44 -15.74
N GLY A 67 18.29 19.50 -15.37
CA GLY A 67 17.06 19.19 -16.09
C GLY A 67 17.29 18.33 -17.32
N VAL A 68 18.11 17.29 -17.20
CA VAL A 68 18.34 16.33 -18.29
C VAL A 68 17.06 15.56 -18.59
N VAL A 69 16.78 15.36 -19.87
CA VAL A 69 15.65 14.56 -20.33
C VAL A 69 16.14 13.40 -21.18
N ILE A 70 15.75 12.18 -20.83
CA ILE A 70 15.88 11.00 -21.68
C ILE A 70 14.51 10.76 -22.30
N ASP A 71 14.38 11.09 -23.58
CA ASP A 71 13.11 11.02 -24.30
C ASP A 71 13.07 9.76 -25.17
N LEU A 72 12.18 8.84 -24.83
CA LEU A 72 11.98 7.59 -25.56
C LEU A 72 11.18 7.81 -26.86
N GLN A 73 10.65 9.02 -27.11
CA GLN A 73 9.97 9.46 -28.34
C GLN A 73 8.79 8.57 -28.76
N GLY A 74 8.10 7.95 -27.80
CA GLY A 74 7.00 7.04 -28.05
C GLY A 74 7.42 5.67 -28.61
N GLY A 75 8.72 5.39 -28.70
CA GLY A 75 9.25 4.13 -29.23
C GLY A 75 8.97 2.94 -28.33
N ASN A 76 8.97 1.74 -28.92
CA ASN A 76 8.92 0.47 -28.23
C ASN A 76 10.30 -0.17 -28.26
N TYR A 77 10.98 -0.24 -27.13
CA TYR A 77 12.37 -0.70 -27.05
C TYR A 77 12.44 -2.05 -26.34
N LYS A 78 12.93 -3.05 -27.06
CA LYS A 78 13.19 -4.36 -26.48
C LYS A 78 14.56 -4.36 -25.80
N ILE A 79 14.59 -4.71 -24.52
CA ILE A 79 15.82 -4.75 -23.70
C ILE A 79 16.07 -6.16 -23.17
N SER A 80 17.32 -6.59 -23.19
CA SER A 80 17.75 -7.92 -22.73
C SER A 80 18.50 -7.89 -21.39
N LYS A 81 18.79 -6.70 -20.87
CA LYS A 81 19.44 -6.46 -19.58
C LYS A 81 18.88 -5.20 -18.92
N PRO A 82 18.97 -5.07 -17.58
CA PRO A 82 18.51 -3.88 -16.87
C PRO A 82 19.16 -2.60 -17.40
N ILE A 83 18.38 -1.52 -17.47
CA ILE A 83 18.90 -0.17 -17.67
C ILE A 83 19.29 0.37 -16.29
N ILE A 84 20.56 0.16 -15.94
CA ILE A 84 21.13 0.55 -14.65
C ILE A 84 21.61 2.00 -14.74
N PHE A 85 21.18 2.83 -13.80
CA PHE A 85 21.62 4.20 -13.71
C PHE A 85 23.10 4.30 -13.26
N PRO A 86 23.84 5.34 -13.68
CA PRO A 86 25.27 5.44 -13.37
C PRO A 86 25.54 5.48 -11.87
N ALA A 87 26.44 4.61 -11.41
CA ALA A 87 26.85 4.46 -10.00
C ALA A 87 27.30 5.76 -9.32
N SER A 88 27.81 6.72 -10.11
CA SER A 88 28.18 8.05 -9.63
C SER A 88 27.02 8.87 -9.07
N GLY A 89 25.78 8.39 -9.24
CA GLY A 89 24.60 9.14 -8.85
C GLY A 89 24.33 10.34 -9.74
N GLY A 90 23.36 11.14 -9.32
CA GLY A 90 22.95 12.37 -9.97
C GLY A 90 21.46 12.60 -9.82
N GLY A 91 21.03 13.83 -10.11
CA GLY A 91 19.63 14.20 -9.98
C GLY A 91 19.17 15.24 -10.98
N ASN A 92 17.91 15.66 -10.84
CA ASN A 92 17.24 16.56 -11.77
C ASN A 92 17.17 15.97 -13.18
N VAL A 93 16.55 14.79 -13.28
CA VAL A 93 16.45 13.97 -14.50
C VAL A 93 15.01 13.55 -14.77
N VAL A 94 14.60 13.60 -16.04
CA VAL A 94 13.31 13.07 -16.50
C VAL A 94 13.54 11.98 -17.52
N VAL A 95 12.98 10.79 -17.30
CA VAL A 95 12.82 9.74 -18.32
C VAL A 95 11.37 9.71 -18.73
N LYS A 96 11.08 9.80 -20.03
CA LYS A 96 9.68 9.92 -20.49
C LYS A 96 9.35 9.23 -21.79
N GLY A 97 8.07 8.90 -21.92
CA GLY A 97 7.36 8.76 -23.19
C GLY A 97 7.77 7.59 -24.07
N GLY A 98 7.27 6.38 -23.82
CA GLY A 98 7.56 5.21 -24.66
C GLY A 98 7.24 3.88 -24.00
N THR A 99 7.85 2.80 -24.49
CA THR A 99 7.73 1.45 -23.92
C THR A 99 9.11 0.82 -23.74
N LEU A 100 9.38 0.29 -22.55
CA LEU A 100 10.49 -0.63 -22.31
C LEU A 100 9.93 -2.03 -22.15
N ARG A 101 10.37 -2.96 -23.00
CA ARG A 101 9.89 -4.34 -23.02
C ARG A 101 11.03 -5.32 -22.81
N ALA A 102 10.92 -6.19 -21.81
CA ALA A 102 11.88 -7.28 -21.63
C ALA A 102 11.88 -8.22 -22.83
N SER A 103 13.06 -8.64 -23.27
CA SER A 103 13.24 -9.76 -24.19
C SER A 103 12.98 -11.09 -23.48
N ASN A 104 12.88 -12.16 -24.26
CA ASN A 104 12.85 -13.54 -23.73
C ASN A 104 14.13 -13.95 -22.96
N THR A 105 15.22 -13.21 -23.13
CA THR A 105 16.50 -13.43 -22.44
C THR A 105 16.72 -12.54 -21.23
N PHE A 106 15.80 -11.62 -20.93
CA PHE A 106 15.92 -10.73 -19.77
C PHE A 106 16.04 -11.54 -18.45
N PRO A 107 16.83 -11.14 -17.46
CA PRO A 107 16.95 -11.88 -16.20
C PRO A 107 15.62 -11.93 -15.41
N GLY A 108 15.33 -13.07 -14.77
CA GLY A 108 14.05 -13.30 -14.08
C GLY A 108 13.94 -12.67 -12.68
N ASP A 109 15.05 -12.16 -12.15
CA ASP A 109 15.26 -11.68 -10.78
C ASP A 109 15.70 -10.21 -10.71
N ARG A 110 15.58 -9.48 -11.82
CA ARG A 110 16.01 -8.07 -11.97
C ARG A 110 14.85 -7.17 -12.39
N HIS A 111 15.08 -5.86 -12.49
CA HIS A 111 14.07 -4.88 -12.89
C HIS A 111 14.47 -4.19 -14.20
N LEU A 112 13.51 -3.80 -15.04
CA LEU A 112 13.78 -3.12 -16.32
C LEU A 112 14.63 -1.86 -16.12
N ILE A 113 14.29 -1.08 -15.09
CA ILE A 113 15.09 0.06 -14.60
C ILE A 113 15.64 -0.28 -13.22
N GLU A 114 16.91 0.02 -13.00
CA GLU A 114 17.53 -0.06 -11.69
C GLU A 114 18.24 1.24 -11.34
N LEU A 115 17.67 1.93 -10.35
CA LEU A 115 18.20 3.14 -9.76
C LEU A 115 18.88 2.78 -8.43
N TRP A 116 20.15 2.36 -8.50
CA TRP A 116 20.95 1.98 -7.34
C TRP A 116 22.44 2.22 -7.59
N SER A 117 23.24 2.31 -6.53
CA SER A 117 24.70 2.43 -6.63
C SER A 117 25.38 1.21 -5.99
N PRO A 118 26.50 0.69 -6.52
CA PRO A 118 27.31 -0.32 -5.84
C PRO A 118 27.77 0.08 -4.44
N ASP A 119 27.87 1.38 -4.16
CA ASP A 119 28.26 1.92 -2.84
C ASP A 119 27.10 1.90 -1.82
N SER A 120 25.89 1.55 -2.27
CA SER A 120 24.76 1.24 -1.40
C SER A 120 25.12 0.08 -0.47
N GLN A 121 25.22 0.36 0.83
CA GLN A 121 25.56 -0.66 1.83
C GLN A 121 24.50 -1.77 1.88
N PRO A 122 24.89 -3.04 2.04
CA PRO A 122 23.97 -4.12 2.38
C PRO A 122 23.24 -3.79 3.68
N LEU A 123 21.93 -4.06 3.75
CA LEU A 123 21.22 -3.99 5.02
C LEU A 123 21.68 -5.16 5.90
N GLU A 124 22.12 -4.87 7.13
CA GLU A 124 21.94 -5.84 8.20
C GLU A 124 20.43 -6.03 8.38
N GLU A 125 19.94 -7.27 8.34
CA GLU A 125 18.55 -7.58 8.64
C GLU A 125 18.23 -7.04 10.04
N THR A 126 17.54 -5.91 10.10
CA THR A 126 17.07 -5.39 11.39
C THR A 126 16.04 -6.37 11.91
N ASP A 127 16.29 -6.91 13.09
CA ASP A 127 15.42 -7.89 13.74
C ASP A 127 14.05 -7.24 13.95
N SER A 128 13.11 -7.56 13.06
CA SER A 128 11.71 -7.08 13.02
C SER A 128 10.93 -7.40 14.31
N LYS A 129 11.55 -8.08 15.27
CA LYS A 129 11.02 -8.44 16.59
C LYS A 129 11.12 -7.34 17.63
N ASN A 130 11.83 -6.23 17.39
CA ASN A 130 12.02 -5.19 18.41
C ASN A 130 11.31 -3.86 18.07
N PRO A 131 10.04 -3.68 18.49
CA PRO A 131 9.26 -2.47 18.24
C PRO A 131 9.80 -1.21 18.95
N HIS A 132 10.84 -1.33 19.79
CA HIS A 132 11.52 -0.18 20.39
C HIS A 132 12.50 0.54 19.45
N ASN A 133 12.72 0.04 18.23
CA ASN A 133 13.55 0.71 17.22
C ASN A 133 12.86 1.88 16.49
N LEU A 134 11.67 2.31 16.95
CA LEU A 134 10.93 3.49 16.45
C LEU A 134 11.75 4.80 16.41
N ILE A 135 12.92 4.84 17.03
CA ILE A 135 13.78 6.03 17.13
C ILE A 135 15.24 5.71 16.79
N ASN A 136 15.53 4.73 15.92
CA ASN A 136 16.90 4.56 15.43
C ASN A 136 17.21 5.54 14.28
N ILE A 137 17.06 6.84 14.58
CA ILE A 137 17.46 8.01 13.76
C ILE A 137 18.93 7.87 13.29
N LYS A 138 19.75 7.12 14.02
CA LYS A 138 21.15 6.85 13.66
C LYS A 138 21.33 5.99 12.41
N GLN A 139 20.35 5.17 12.00
CA GLN A 139 20.43 4.43 10.73
C GLN A 139 20.00 5.27 9.51
N GLN A 140 19.29 6.38 9.70
CA GLN A 140 18.91 7.30 8.62
C GLN A 140 19.99 8.34 8.31
N ASN A 141 20.83 8.69 9.28
CA ASN A 141 21.85 9.75 9.14
C ASN A 141 23.12 9.34 8.36
N ASN A 142 23.22 8.12 7.85
CA ASN A 142 24.43 7.63 7.17
C ASN A 142 24.14 6.78 5.92
N VAL A 143 22.94 6.87 5.37
CA VAL A 143 22.63 6.26 4.06
C VAL A 143 23.13 7.21 2.98
N GLY A 144 24.16 6.81 2.23
CA GLY A 144 24.59 7.58 1.07
C GLY A 144 23.45 7.66 0.08
N ILE A 145 22.84 8.83 -0.08
CA ILE A 145 21.84 9.09 -1.11
C ILE A 145 22.58 9.35 -2.42
N PHE A 146 22.25 8.59 -3.46
CA PHE A 146 22.95 8.69 -4.76
C PHE A 146 22.10 9.40 -5.80
N TYR A 147 20.78 9.35 -5.66
CA TYR A 147 19.87 9.87 -6.66
C TYR A 147 18.82 10.76 -6.02
N GLU A 148 18.52 11.87 -6.70
CA GLU A 148 17.56 12.85 -6.25
C GLU A 148 16.75 13.41 -7.41
N ASP A 149 15.45 13.65 -7.22
CA ASP A 149 14.64 14.39 -8.19
C ASP A 149 14.65 13.74 -9.60
N ILE A 150 14.51 12.40 -9.63
CA ILE A 150 14.37 11.64 -10.88
C ILE A 150 12.90 11.32 -11.11
N ILE A 151 12.44 11.60 -12.32
CA ILE A 151 11.06 11.40 -12.75
C ILE A 151 11.01 10.32 -13.84
N PHE A 152 10.18 9.31 -13.66
CA PHE A 152 9.73 8.40 -14.71
C PHE A 152 8.28 8.74 -15.04
N ARG A 153 7.99 9.09 -16.30
CA ARG A 153 6.64 9.50 -16.68
C ARG A 153 6.19 9.04 -18.06
N ASP A 154 4.91 8.69 -18.19
CA ASP A 154 4.30 8.36 -19.48
C ASP A 154 4.99 7.16 -20.17
N ILE A 155 5.42 6.15 -19.40
CA ILE A 155 6.14 4.95 -19.88
C ILE A 155 5.32 3.68 -19.60
N LEU A 156 5.27 2.78 -20.59
CA LEU A 156 4.89 1.39 -20.40
C LEU A 156 6.12 0.54 -20.07
N PHE A 157 6.12 -0.07 -18.89
CA PHE A 157 7.08 -1.08 -18.45
C PHE A 157 6.46 -2.47 -18.61
N ASP A 158 6.91 -3.21 -19.63
CA ASP A 158 6.43 -4.55 -19.92
C ASP A 158 7.54 -5.57 -19.61
N SER A 159 7.45 -6.21 -18.45
CA SER A 159 8.45 -7.16 -17.97
C SER A 159 8.36 -8.52 -18.67
N SER A 160 7.44 -8.74 -19.63
CA SER A 160 7.32 -9.97 -20.42
C SER A 160 7.32 -11.28 -19.58
N PHE A 161 6.75 -11.24 -18.38
CA PHE A 161 6.76 -12.31 -17.37
C PHE A 161 8.17 -12.67 -16.87
N ARG A 162 9.05 -11.68 -16.76
CA ARG A 162 10.44 -11.83 -16.30
C ARG A 162 10.85 -10.64 -15.43
N GLY A 163 11.21 -10.91 -14.18
CA GLY A 163 11.67 -9.86 -13.27
C GLY A 163 10.57 -8.85 -12.94
N GLY A 164 10.97 -7.59 -12.78
CA GLY A 164 10.12 -6.48 -12.34
C GLY A 164 10.24 -5.22 -13.21
N GLY A 165 9.53 -4.16 -12.84
CA GLY A 165 9.52 -2.89 -13.59
C GLY A 165 10.64 -1.96 -13.17
N ILE A 166 10.52 -1.31 -12.01
CA ILE A 166 11.50 -0.34 -11.50
C ILE A 166 12.00 -0.78 -10.12
N LEU A 167 13.31 -0.72 -9.91
CA LEU A 167 13.97 -0.79 -8.61
C LEU A 167 14.54 0.60 -8.26
N VAL A 168 14.23 1.10 -7.06
CA VAL A 168 14.76 2.34 -6.49
C VAL A 168 15.45 2.03 -5.17
N VAL A 169 16.69 2.48 -5.00
CA VAL A 169 17.50 2.24 -3.81
C VAL A 169 18.23 3.53 -3.43
N ASP A 170 18.27 3.87 -2.14
CA ASP A 170 19.04 5.02 -1.62
C ASP A 170 18.82 6.32 -2.39
N SER A 171 17.56 6.61 -2.63
CA SER A 171 17.15 7.73 -3.46
C SER A 171 16.16 8.59 -2.72
N VAL A 172 16.10 9.88 -3.04
CA VAL A 172 15.11 10.80 -2.47
C VAL A 172 14.35 11.55 -3.54
N ARG A 173 13.10 11.93 -3.24
CA ARG A 173 12.29 12.79 -4.11
C ARG A 173 12.10 12.20 -5.52
N ILE A 174 11.92 10.88 -5.58
CA ILE A 174 11.71 10.14 -6.82
C ILE A 174 10.24 10.19 -7.20
N ARG A 175 9.94 10.39 -8.48
CA ARG A 175 8.55 10.46 -8.98
C ARG A 175 8.35 9.41 -10.07
N ILE A 176 7.39 8.53 -9.86
CA ILE A 176 6.91 7.56 -10.86
C ILE A 176 5.47 7.95 -11.14
N ASP A 177 5.24 8.61 -12.27
CA ASP A 177 3.96 9.25 -12.56
C ASP A 177 3.39 8.77 -13.90
N SER A 178 2.08 8.54 -13.98
CA SER A 178 1.39 8.26 -15.25
C SER A 178 2.01 7.08 -16.03
N CYS A 179 2.53 6.08 -15.32
CA CYS A 179 3.18 4.91 -15.90
C CYS A 179 2.26 3.68 -15.90
N PHE A 180 2.49 2.76 -16.84
CA PHE A 180 1.78 1.49 -16.92
C PHE A 180 2.75 0.32 -16.76
N PHE A 181 2.47 -0.62 -15.87
CA PHE A 181 3.33 -1.76 -15.57
C PHE A 181 2.59 -3.06 -15.85
N LEU A 182 3.20 -3.91 -16.68
CA LEU A 182 2.64 -5.19 -17.09
C LEU A 182 3.64 -6.33 -16.93
N HIS A 183 3.12 -7.53 -16.68
CA HIS A 183 3.85 -8.79 -16.80
C HIS A 183 5.10 -8.91 -15.92
N PHE A 184 5.12 -8.29 -14.74
CA PHE A 184 6.18 -8.55 -13.75
C PHE A 184 5.94 -9.89 -13.04
N THR A 185 7.00 -10.65 -12.75
CA THR A 185 6.94 -11.83 -11.88
C THR A 185 7.45 -11.56 -10.47
N THR A 186 8.17 -10.45 -10.28
CA THR A 186 8.63 -9.97 -8.97
C THR A 186 7.79 -8.78 -8.53
N GLN A 187 8.29 -7.55 -8.69
CA GLN A 187 7.62 -6.30 -8.32
C GLN A 187 7.42 -5.41 -9.55
N GLY A 188 6.25 -4.80 -9.70
CA GLY A 188 6.09 -3.68 -10.64
C GLY A 188 7.02 -2.53 -10.27
N VAL A 189 6.96 -2.10 -9.01
CA VAL A 189 7.88 -1.13 -8.42
C VAL A 189 8.39 -1.63 -7.07
N LEU A 190 9.69 -1.55 -6.85
CA LEU A 190 10.35 -1.87 -5.59
C LEU A 190 11.17 -0.66 -5.13
N VAL A 191 10.86 -0.13 -3.94
CA VAL A 191 11.62 0.94 -3.29
C VAL A 191 12.29 0.36 -2.05
N LYS A 192 13.60 0.58 -1.91
CA LYS A 192 14.39 0.15 -0.75
C LYS A 192 15.17 1.32 -0.19
N ARG A 193 14.93 1.63 1.08
CA ARG A 193 15.52 2.78 1.78
C ARG A 193 15.21 4.09 1.03
N GLY A 194 15.91 5.16 1.37
CA GLY A 194 15.58 6.48 0.86
C GLY A 194 14.30 7.05 1.48
N HIS A 195 13.88 8.19 0.96
CA HIS A 195 12.72 8.97 1.44
C HIS A 195 11.96 9.56 0.26
N GLU A 196 10.66 9.86 0.43
CA GLU A 196 9.92 10.72 -0.51
C GLU A 196 9.86 10.17 -1.95
N THR A 197 9.66 8.86 -2.12
CA THR A 197 9.27 8.30 -3.42
C THR A 197 7.76 8.40 -3.61
N PHE A 198 7.33 9.11 -4.65
CA PHE A 198 5.92 9.30 -4.98
C PHE A 198 5.55 8.52 -6.24
N ILE A 199 4.59 7.60 -6.07
CA ILE A 199 4.05 6.77 -7.16
C ILE A 199 2.61 7.21 -7.39
N SER A 200 2.35 7.86 -8.52
CA SER A 200 1.07 8.55 -8.76
C SER A 200 0.49 8.23 -10.13
N ASN A 201 -0.84 8.15 -10.24
CA ASN A 201 -1.55 7.99 -11.52
C ASN A 201 -1.11 6.76 -12.33
N CYS A 202 -0.67 5.70 -11.66
CA CYS A 202 -0.11 4.52 -12.32
C CYS A 202 -1.11 3.36 -12.37
N PHE A 203 -0.93 2.49 -13.36
CA PHE A 203 -1.62 1.20 -13.45
C PHE A 203 -0.58 0.09 -13.34
N LEU A 204 -0.75 -0.87 -12.43
CA LEU A 204 0.20 -1.95 -12.22
C LEU A 204 -0.52 -3.29 -12.15
N GLY A 205 -0.20 -4.21 -13.05
CA GLY A 205 -0.68 -5.57 -12.94
C GLY A 205 0.16 -6.63 -13.62
N GLN A 206 0.25 -7.79 -13.00
CA GLN A 206 1.02 -8.91 -13.56
C GLN A 206 0.35 -9.47 -14.82
N HIS A 207 -1.00 -9.49 -14.88
CA HIS A 207 -1.73 -9.94 -16.07
C HIS A 207 -2.72 -8.87 -16.54
N SER A 208 -2.70 -8.56 -17.85
CA SER A 208 -3.66 -7.64 -18.46
C SER A 208 -5.04 -8.28 -18.60
N THR A 209 -5.85 -8.19 -17.54
CA THR A 209 -7.21 -8.74 -17.46
C THR A 209 -8.11 -7.77 -16.70
N ILE A 210 -9.42 -7.91 -16.88
CA ILE A 210 -10.45 -7.10 -16.20
C ILE A 210 -11.23 -7.92 -15.14
N GLY A 211 -10.59 -8.95 -14.60
CA GLY A 211 -11.19 -9.89 -13.64
C GLY A 211 -11.74 -11.18 -14.26
N ARG A 212 -12.07 -12.15 -13.40
CA ARG A 212 -12.54 -13.51 -13.76
C ARG A 212 -11.57 -14.31 -14.65
N ASP A 213 -10.28 -14.03 -14.53
CA ASP A 213 -9.26 -14.80 -15.22
C ASP A 213 -9.14 -16.22 -14.63
N LYS A 214 -9.14 -17.24 -15.49
CA LYS A 214 -9.08 -18.64 -15.04
C LYS A 214 -7.76 -18.99 -14.34
N GLY A 215 -6.70 -18.24 -14.62
CA GLY A 215 -5.36 -18.36 -14.06
C GLY A 215 -5.12 -17.52 -12.80
N GLU A 216 -6.10 -16.77 -12.30
CA GLU A 216 -5.94 -15.83 -11.18
C GLU A 216 -5.32 -16.46 -9.93
N LYS A 217 -5.64 -17.72 -9.65
CA LYS A 217 -5.05 -18.49 -8.53
C LYS A 217 -3.53 -18.58 -8.59
N ALA A 218 -2.95 -18.53 -9.79
CA ALA A 218 -1.51 -18.63 -10.03
C ALA A 218 -0.79 -17.27 -10.03
N PHE A 219 -1.51 -16.15 -9.93
CA PHE A 219 -0.88 -14.83 -9.84
C PHE A 219 0.02 -14.78 -8.60
N SER A 220 1.21 -14.22 -8.79
CA SER A 220 2.34 -14.31 -7.86
C SER A 220 3.06 -12.98 -7.61
N GLY A 221 3.00 -12.04 -8.56
CA GLY A 221 3.73 -10.77 -8.49
C GLY A 221 3.19 -9.83 -7.41
N THR A 222 3.99 -8.82 -7.06
CA THR A 222 3.59 -7.70 -6.21
C THR A 222 3.54 -6.41 -7.04
N GLY A 223 2.48 -5.62 -6.93
CA GLY A 223 2.38 -4.35 -7.67
C GLY A 223 3.46 -3.37 -7.22
N ILE A 224 3.35 -2.90 -5.98
CA ILE A 224 4.29 -1.96 -5.36
C ILE A 224 4.80 -2.54 -4.04
N ASP A 225 6.12 -2.56 -3.84
CA ASP A 225 6.78 -2.90 -2.58
C ASP A 225 7.60 -1.69 -2.07
N ILE A 226 7.21 -1.16 -0.92
CA ILE A 226 7.88 -0.02 -0.25
C ILE A 226 8.57 -0.51 1.03
N ASP A 227 9.90 -0.53 0.98
CA ASP A 227 10.80 -0.85 2.06
C ASP A 227 11.58 0.41 2.50
N GLY A 228 10.82 1.45 2.83
CA GLY A 228 11.33 2.77 3.18
C GLY A 228 10.24 3.66 3.79
N ASN A 229 10.64 4.85 4.24
CA ASN A 229 9.77 5.75 4.98
C ASN A 229 9.40 6.98 4.15
N ASP A 230 8.33 7.67 4.55
CA ASP A 230 7.92 8.97 4.00
C ASP A 230 7.56 8.94 2.51
N ASN A 231 7.03 7.82 2.01
CA ASN A 231 6.61 7.66 0.61
C ASN A 231 5.10 7.87 0.45
N ALA A 232 4.67 8.12 -0.78
CA ALA A 232 3.25 8.27 -1.11
C ALA A 232 2.87 7.48 -2.36
N ILE A 233 1.77 6.73 -2.26
CA ILE A 233 1.13 6.07 -3.40
C ILE A 233 -0.24 6.73 -3.58
N THR A 234 -0.45 7.41 -4.72
CA THR A 234 -1.68 8.17 -4.96
C THR A 234 -2.36 7.81 -6.29
N ASN A 235 -3.68 7.78 -6.31
CA ASN A 235 -4.50 7.67 -7.53
C ASN A 235 -4.06 6.56 -8.49
N SER A 236 -3.65 5.40 -7.95
CA SER A 236 -3.06 4.31 -8.73
C SER A 236 -3.89 3.04 -8.62
N VAL A 237 -3.81 2.19 -9.63
CA VAL A 237 -4.65 1.00 -9.76
C VAL A 237 -3.80 -0.26 -9.77
N MET A 238 -4.01 -1.13 -8.78
CA MET A 238 -3.37 -2.44 -8.69
C MET A 238 -4.34 -3.51 -9.19
N PHE A 239 -3.94 -4.28 -10.19
CA PHE A 239 -4.77 -5.32 -10.78
C PHE A 239 -3.97 -6.60 -11.05
N SER A 240 -4.65 -7.74 -11.01
CA SER A 240 -4.10 -9.04 -11.41
C SER A 240 -2.70 -9.41 -10.86
N SER A 241 -2.32 -8.93 -9.67
CA SER A 241 -1.12 -9.31 -8.92
C SER A 241 -1.49 -10.09 -7.65
N SER A 242 -0.58 -10.87 -7.08
CA SER A 242 -0.85 -11.56 -5.80
C SER A 242 -1.01 -10.58 -4.65
N ILE A 243 -0.10 -9.61 -4.57
CA ILE A 243 -0.17 -8.49 -3.63
C ILE A 243 -0.29 -7.19 -4.44
N GLY A 244 -1.25 -6.33 -4.11
CA GLY A 244 -1.33 -5.00 -4.72
C GLY A 244 -0.20 -4.10 -4.23
N ILE A 245 -0.24 -3.77 -2.93
CA ILE A 245 0.76 -2.92 -2.25
C ILE A 245 1.31 -3.66 -1.03
N LEU A 246 2.63 -3.66 -0.87
CA LEU A 246 3.35 -4.14 0.30
C LEU A 246 4.07 -2.96 0.96
N LEU A 247 3.75 -2.68 2.22
CA LEU A 247 4.42 -1.67 3.05
C LEU A 247 5.23 -2.35 4.15
N LYS A 248 6.55 -2.13 4.14
CA LYS A 248 7.50 -2.56 5.17
C LYS A 248 8.04 -1.41 6.02
N GLY A 249 8.08 -0.20 5.46
CA GLY A 249 8.54 0.99 6.18
C GLY A 249 7.42 1.82 6.80
N GLN A 250 7.82 2.89 7.49
CA GLN A 250 6.96 3.72 8.34
C GLN A 250 6.48 4.99 7.62
N ALA A 251 5.43 5.59 8.18
CA ALA A 251 4.99 6.95 7.81
C ALA A 251 4.60 7.14 6.32
N ASN A 252 4.26 6.08 5.60
CA ASN A 252 3.81 6.19 4.21
C ASN A 252 2.32 6.57 4.13
N LEU A 253 1.93 7.15 2.99
CA LEU A 253 0.54 7.47 2.65
C LEU A 253 0.12 6.64 1.43
N VAL A 254 -1.05 5.99 1.51
CA VAL A 254 -1.71 5.35 0.39
C VAL A 254 -3.09 5.97 0.26
N THR A 255 -3.37 6.62 -0.88
CA THR A 255 -4.68 7.28 -1.07
C THR A 255 -5.19 7.28 -2.51
N GLY A 256 -6.50 7.19 -2.68
CA GLY A 256 -7.12 7.13 -4.01
C GLY A 256 -6.75 5.87 -4.79
N VAL A 257 -6.29 4.82 -4.10
CA VAL A 257 -5.83 3.58 -4.74
C VAL A 257 -7.00 2.63 -4.95
N HIS A 258 -7.08 2.01 -6.13
CA HIS A 258 -8.01 0.92 -6.41
C HIS A 258 -7.25 -0.41 -6.52
N CYS A 259 -7.56 -1.37 -5.64
CA CYS A 259 -7.02 -2.72 -5.72
C CYS A 259 -8.13 -3.69 -6.13
N TYR A 260 -8.02 -4.23 -7.34
CA TYR A 260 -8.78 -5.39 -7.82
C TYR A 260 -7.80 -6.48 -8.32
N ASN A 261 -6.76 -6.69 -7.51
CA ASN A 261 -5.77 -7.73 -7.77
C ASN A 261 -6.33 -9.12 -7.42
N LYS A 262 -5.47 -10.14 -7.31
CA LYS A 262 -5.88 -11.49 -6.93
C LYS A 262 -6.83 -11.46 -5.72
N ALA A 263 -8.00 -12.07 -5.87
CA ALA A 263 -9.03 -12.09 -4.86
C ALA A 263 -8.53 -12.74 -3.57
N ALA A 264 -9.06 -12.26 -2.44
CA ALA A 264 -8.74 -12.80 -1.11
C ALA A 264 -9.08 -14.29 -0.99
N ALA A 265 -10.15 -14.74 -1.67
CA ALA A 265 -10.53 -16.15 -1.74
C ALA A 265 -9.46 -17.06 -2.39
N PHE A 266 -8.54 -16.49 -3.16
CA PHE A 266 -7.40 -17.18 -3.76
C PHE A 266 -6.07 -16.87 -3.04
N GLY A 267 -6.13 -16.20 -1.88
CA GLY A 267 -4.96 -15.82 -1.08
C GLY A 267 -4.26 -14.55 -1.54
N GLY A 268 -4.89 -13.74 -2.40
CA GLY A 268 -4.36 -12.42 -2.73
C GLY A 268 -4.63 -11.38 -1.64
N ILE A 269 -3.85 -10.30 -1.64
CA ILE A 269 -3.94 -9.21 -0.67
C ILE A 269 -3.89 -7.88 -1.42
N GLY A 270 -4.79 -6.95 -1.10
CA GLY A 270 -4.85 -5.65 -1.75
C GLY A 270 -3.74 -4.75 -1.23
N ILE A 271 -3.70 -4.59 0.09
CA ILE A 271 -2.67 -3.82 0.79
C ILE A 271 -2.19 -4.63 2.00
N LEU A 272 -0.90 -4.92 2.08
CA LEU A 272 -0.27 -5.59 3.21
C LEU A 272 0.63 -4.59 3.95
N VAL A 273 0.33 -4.33 5.22
CA VAL A 273 1.17 -3.57 6.14
C VAL A 273 1.87 -4.56 7.08
N LYS A 274 3.19 -4.67 6.95
CA LYS A 274 4.01 -5.62 7.72
C LYS A 274 4.22 -5.14 9.16
N LEU A 275 4.53 -6.10 10.03
CA LEU A 275 5.06 -5.82 11.37
C LEU A 275 6.22 -4.82 11.27
N GLY A 276 6.19 -3.76 12.08
CA GLY A 276 7.19 -2.69 12.10
C GLY A 276 6.90 -1.49 11.20
N ALA A 277 5.97 -1.63 10.24
CA ALA A 277 5.50 -0.56 9.36
C ALA A 277 4.46 0.33 10.07
N SER A 278 4.90 1.06 11.09
CA SER A 278 4.04 1.97 11.87
C SER A 278 3.73 3.29 11.14
N LEU A 279 2.79 4.08 11.67
CA LEU A 279 2.47 5.44 11.19
C LEU A 279 1.92 5.52 9.76
N ASN A 280 1.55 4.38 9.16
CA ASN A 280 1.00 4.32 7.81
C ASN A 280 -0.47 4.76 7.78
N ARG A 281 -0.83 5.50 6.73
CA ARG A 281 -2.19 6.04 6.51
C ARG A 281 -2.73 5.51 5.19
N LEU A 282 -3.86 4.80 5.26
CA LEU A 282 -4.61 4.27 4.13
C LEU A 282 -5.94 5.02 4.07
N ASP A 283 -6.09 5.92 3.11
CA ASP A 283 -7.21 6.88 3.05
C ASP A 283 -7.86 6.87 1.67
N ASN A 284 -9.20 6.79 1.60
CA ASN A 284 -9.93 6.86 0.34
C ASN A 284 -9.48 5.80 -0.69
N CYS A 285 -9.22 4.58 -0.22
CA CYS A 285 -8.89 3.43 -1.07
C CYS A 285 -10.15 2.63 -1.45
N TYR A 286 -10.18 2.09 -2.67
CA TYR A 286 -11.20 1.16 -3.14
C TYR A 286 -10.60 -0.26 -3.23
N LEU A 287 -11.16 -1.20 -2.47
CA LEU A 287 -10.77 -2.60 -2.44
C LEU A 287 -11.90 -3.45 -3.03
N ASP A 288 -11.61 -4.19 -4.09
CA ASP A 288 -12.58 -5.03 -4.79
C ASP A 288 -12.18 -6.52 -4.68
N PHE A 289 -12.97 -7.32 -3.96
CA PHE A 289 -12.72 -8.74 -3.63
C PHE A 289 -11.40 -9.04 -2.89
N THR A 290 -10.68 -8.02 -2.44
CA THR A 290 -9.35 -8.15 -1.81
C THR A 290 -9.32 -7.54 -0.40
N THR A 291 -8.27 -7.78 0.37
CA THR A 291 -8.18 -7.30 1.77
C THR A 291 -7.11 -6.25 1.99
N ILE A 292 -7.31 -5.43 3.03
CA ILE A 292 -6.20 -4.80 3.75
C ILE A 292 -5.80 -5.74 4.87
N THR A 293 -4.53 -6.13 4.95
CA THR A 293 -4.00 -6.98 6.02
C THR A 293 -2.96 -6.20 6.81
N LEU A 294 -3.14 -6.11 8.13
CA LEU A 294 -2.28 -5.39 9.05
C LEU A 294 -1.66 -6.37 10.04
N GLU A 295 -0.34 -6.55 9.99
CA GLU A 295 0.40 -7.41 10.91
C GLU A 295 0.87 -6.63 12.15
N ASP A 296 0.39 -6.99 13.34
CA ASP A 296 0.69 -6.31 14.62
C ASP A 296 0.77 -4.76 14.50
N PRO A 297 -0.29 -4.10 14.00
CA PRO A 297 -0.19 -2.70 13.61
C PRO A 297 0.01 -1.76 14.80
N ILE A 298 0.90 -0.77 14.60
CA ILE A 298 1.17 0.32 15.53
C ILE A 298 0.92 1.66 14.81
N GLN A 299 -0.03 2.46 15.31
CA GLN A 299 -0.37 3.77 14.76
C GLN A 299 -0.73 3.76 13.27
N VAL A 300 -1.55 2.78 12.85
CA VAL A 300 -2.04 2.66 11.47
C VAL A 300 -3.47 3.20 11.37
N HIS A 301 -3.75 3.96 10.31
CA HIS A 301 -5.06 4.55 10.06
C HIS A 301 -5.65 4.02 8.74
N VAL A 302 -6.90 3.53 8.77
CA VAL A 302 -7.68 3.08 7.61
C VAL A 302 -9.00 3.84 7.58
N THR A 303 -9.21 4.71 6.60
CA THR A 303 -10.40 5.58 6.56
C THR A 303 -10.90 5.91 5.16
N ASN A 304 -12.16 6.34 5.09
CA ASN A 304 -12.86 6.77 3.88
C ASN A 304 -12.84 5.75 2.74
N GLY A 305 -12.55 4.48 3.02
CA GLY A 305 -12.41 3.45 2.01
C GLY A 305 -13.75 2.87 1.54
N LEU A 306 -13.77 2.38 0.31
CA LEU A 306 -14.82 1.51 -0.22
C LEU A 306 -14.30 0.07 -0.29
N PHE A 307 -15.02 -0.85 0.34
CA PHE A 307 -14.73 -2.28 0.33
C PHE A 307 -15.89 -3.01 -0.34
N PHE A 308 -15.63 -3.62 -1.49
CA PHE A 308 -16.63 -4.31 -2.32
C PHE A 308 -16.33 -5.81 -2.44
N GLY A 309 -17.35 -6.62 -2.72
CA GLY A 309 -17.18 -8.03 -3.06
C GLY A 309 -16.68 -8.91 -1.89
N GLY A 310 -17.00 -8.53 -0.65
CA GLY A 310 -16.50 -9.25 0.54
C GLY A 310 -15.10 -8.83 0.99
N ALA A 311 -14.55 -7.76 0.42
CA ALA A 311 -13.35 -7.09 0.90
C ALA A 311 -13.49 -6.71 2.39
N SER A 312 -12.40 -6.85 3.15
CA SER A 312 -12.38 -6.63 4.59
C SER A 312 -11.01 -6.16 5.07
N VAL A 313 -10.94 -5.65 6.29
CA VAL A 313 -9.66 -5.44 6.99
C VAL A 313 -9.35 -6.68 7.85
N VAL A 314 -8.12 -7.19 7.76
CA VAL A 314 -7.63 -8.32 8.55
C VAL A 314 -6.57 -7.81 9.51
N LEU A 315 -6.81 -7.97 10.81
CA LEU A 315 -5.84 -7.73 11.87
C LEU A 315 -5.13 -9.04 12.18
N LYS A 316 -3.88 -9.17 11.75
CA LYS A 316 -3.10 -10.39 11.88
C LYS A 316 -2.11 -10.27 13.03
N SER A 317 -2.22 -11.20 13.97
CA SER A 317 -1.34 -11.30 15.13
C SER A 317 -0.09 -12.09 14.78
N VAL A 318 1.08 -11.45 14.86
CA VAL A 318 2.39 -12.11 14.76
C VAL A 318 2.97 -12.32 16.16
N ASN A 319 3.07 -11.25 16.95
CA ASN A 319 3.47 -11.24 18.36
C ASN A 319 2.30 -10.86 19.29
N GLY A 320 1.10 -10.65 18.73
CA GLY A 320 -0.12 -10.39 19.51
C GLY A 320 -0.18 -8.99 20.10
N ARG A 321 0.41 -8.00 19.41
CA ARG A 321 0.41 -6.59 19.82
C ARG A 321 -0.28 -5.70 18.80
N ILE A 322 -1.20 -4.87 19.25
CA ILE A 322 -1.87 -3.85 18.45
C ILE A 322 -2.02 -2.56 19.25
N SER A 323 -1.64 -1.42 18.67
CA SER A 323 -1.70 -0.13 19.37
C SER A 323 -1.98 1.05 18.45
N GLY A 324 -2.85 1.98 18.85
CA GLY A 324 -3.06 3.25 18.14
C GLY A 324 -3.71 3.10 16.76
N VAL A 325 -4.53 2.07 16.55
CA VAL A 325 -5.10 1.75 15.24
C VAL A 325 -6.49 2.35 15.09
N ASN A 326 -6.73 3.03 13.97
CA ASN A 326 -8.04 3.55 13.60
C ASN A 326 -8.54 2.87 12.33
N ILE A 327 -9.73 2.26 12.37
CA ILE A 327 -10.46 1.77 11.19
C ILE A 327 -11.84 2.43 11.23
N VAL A 328 -11.99 3.56 10.53
CA VAL A 328 -13.14 4.44 10.71
C VAL A 328 -13.70 4.96 9.40
N ASP A 329 -14.98 5.32 9.38
CA ASP A 329 -15.60 6.07 8.26
C ASP A 329 -15.52 5.34 6.90
N ASN A 330 -15.47 4.00 6.91
CA ASN A 330 -15.43 3.17 5.68
C ASN A 330 -16.80 2.60 5.31
N MET A 331 -16.97 2.29 4.02
CA MET A 331 -18.15 1.62 3.47
C MET A 331 -17.82 0.20 3.03
N PHE A 332 -18.58 -0.78 3.51
CA PHE A 332 -18.44 -2.19 3.16
C PHE A 332 -19.72 -2.70 2.50
N ASN A 333 -19.59 -3.32 1.32
CA ASN A 333 -20.68 -3.92 0.58
C ASN A 333 -20.25 -5.27 -0.01
N GLY A 334 -21.05 -6.31 0.16
CA GLY A 334 -20.72 -7.65 -0.27
C GLY A 334 -21.85 -8.33 -1.02
N ASP A 335 -21.75 -9.65 -1.07
CA ASP A 335 -22.78 -10.53 -1.61
C ASP A 335 -23.72 -10.97 -0.47
N PRO A 336 -25.04 -10.73 -0.55
CA PRO A 336 -26.03 -11.15 0.45
C PRO A 336 -26.03 -12.64 0.79
N GLU A 337 -25.49 -13.50 -0.08
CA GLU A 337 -25.35 -14.95 0.19
C GLU A 337 -24.22 -15.25 1.18
N ASN A 338 -23.33 -14.30 1.43
CA ASN A 338 -22.22 -14.40 2.37
C ASN A 338 -22.43 -13.48 3.59
N MET A 339 -21.68 -13.68 4.67
CA MET A 339 -21.72 -12.83 5.87
C MET A 339 -20.30 -12.49 6.35
N TYR A 340 -19.53 -11.80 5.52
CA TYR A 340 -18.14 -11.47 5.84
C TYR A 340 -18.06 -10.35 6.88
N PRO A 341 -17.34 -10.53 8.00
CA PRO A 341 -17.10 -9.43 8.92
C PRO A 341 -16.20 -8.36 8.27
N ILE A 342 -16.53 -7.10 8.51
CA ILE A 342 -15.77 -5.96 7.97
C ILE A 342 -14.34 -5.89 8.53
N VAL A 343 -14.15 -6.37 9.77
CA VAL A 343 -12.85 -6.57 10.40
C VAL A 343 -12.73 -8.01 10.88
N LYS A 344 -11.63 -8.68 10.53
CA LYS A 344 -11.30 -10.06 10.91
C LYS A 344 -10.08 -10.07 11.82
N LEU A 345 -10.09 -10.93 12.83
CA LEU A 345 -8.88 -11.28 13.58
C LEU A 345 -8.28 -12.55 12.97
N ASP A 346 -6.99 -12.50 12.66
CA ASP A 346 -6.17 -13.67 12.32
C ASP A 346 -5.14 -13.87 13.42
N GLY A 347 -5.42 -14.79 14.34
CA GLY A 347 -4.63 -15.00 15.56
C GLY A 347 -5.15 -14.22 16.79
N VAL A 348 -4.34 -14.18 17.86
CA VAL A 348 -4.76 -13.70 19.19
C VAL A 348 -3.91 -12.50 19.63
N PHE A 349 -4.56 -11.37 19.86
CA PHE A 349 -3.93 -10.19 20.44
C PHE A 349 -4.01 -10.22 21.98
N THR A 350 -2.85 -10.21 22.64
CA THR A 350 -2.75 -10.17 24.11
C THR A 350 -2.57 -8.75 24.63
N SER A 351 -1.93 -7.89 23.82
CA SER A 351 -1.72 -6.47 24.09
C SER A 351 -2.51 -5.63 23.10
N ILE A 352 -3.55 -4.96 23.59
CA ILE A 352 -4.46 -4.11 22.80
C ILE A 352 -4.53 -2.76 23.51
N ASP A 353 -4.15 -1.70 22.82
CA ASP A 353 -4.14 -0.33 23.36
C ASP A 353 -4.61 0.67 22.29
N GLN A 354 -5.45 1.65 22.65
CA GLN A 354 -5.85 2.72 21.72
C GLN A 354 -6.32 2.22 20.32
N VAL A 355 -7.19 1.20 20.29
CA VAL A 355 -7.73 0.64 19.03
C VAL A 355 -9.18 1.08 18.83
N LEU A 356 -9.42 1.92 17.83
CA LEU A 356 -10.74 2.43 17.47
C LEU A 356 -11.20 1.84 16.14
N ILE A 357 -12.30 1.09 16.19
CA ILE A 357 -12.99 0.57 15.00
C ILE A 357 -14.43 1.05 15.12
N ASP A 358 -14.83 2.08 14.37
CA ASP A 358 -16.11 2.75 14.58
C ASP A 358 -16.57 3.49 13.32
N ARG A 359 -17.83 3.91 13.25
CA ARG A 359 -18.42 4.69 12.13
C ARG A 359 -18.24 4.05 10.75
N ASN A 360 -18.14 2.73 10.72
CA ASN A 360 -18.13 1.97 9.47
C ASN A 360 -19.55 1.55 9.12
N HIS A 361 -19.85 1.48 7.82
CA HIS A 361 -21.14 0.99 7.33
C HIS A 361 -20.97 -0.40 6.72
N ALA A 362 -21.75 -1.37 7.18
CA ALA A 362 -21.81 -2.71 6.60
C ALA A 362 -23.18 -2.92 5.94
N ASN A 363 -23.20 -3.24 4.66
CA ASN A 363 -24.40 -3.54 3.90
C ASN A 363 -24.20 -4.82 3.07
N ASN A 364 -25.30 -5.45 2.64
CA ASN A 364 -25.32 -6.62 1.73
C ASN A 364 -24.27 -7.69 2.07
N GLY A 365 -24.58 -8.62 2.97
CA GLY A 365 -23.69 -9.74 3.26
C GLY A 365 -22.36 -9.39 3.96
N MET A 366 -22.30 -8.19 4.55
CA MET A 366 -21.23 -7.77 5.44
C MET A 366 -21.73 -7.70 6.89
N THR A 367 -20.91 -8.16 7.84
CA THR A 367 -21.20 -8.07 9.28
C THR A 367 -20.41 -6.93 9.91
N LEU A 368 -21.11 -5.99 10.55
CA LEU A 368 -20.47 -4.90 11.29
C LEU A 368 -19.62 -5.46 12.44
N LYS A 369 -18.41 -4.91 12.57
CA LYS A 369 -17.48 -5.19 13.65
C LYS A 369 -16.91 -3.87 14.16
N SER A 370 -16.86 -3.71 15.48
CA SER A 370 -16.48 -2.45 16.13
C SER A 370 -15.76 -2.69 17.45
N THR A 371 -15.00 -1.71 17.94
CA THR A 371 -14.52 -1.67 19.33
C THR A 371 -15.44 -0.86 20.24
N ILE A 372 -16.58 -0.40 19.72
CA ILE A 372 -17.63 0.32 20.43
C ILE A 372 -18.97 -0.39 20.20
N GLY A 373 -19.82 -0.47 21.22
CA GLY A 373 -21.12 -1.09 21.11
C GLY A 373 -22.20 -0.29 21.83
N ASN A 374 -23.38 -0.21 21.23
CA ASN A 374 -24.60 0.27 21.90
C ASN A 374 -25.72 -0.74 21.71
N LEU A 375 -26.32 -1.20 22.80
CA LEU A 375 -27.46 -2.11 22.79
C LEU A 375 -28.54 -1.64 23.75
N ARG A 376 -29.78 -1.89 23.37
CA ARG A 376 -30.96 -1.67 24.21
C ARG A 376 -31.65 -3.00 24.46
N VAL A 377 -31.84 -3.32 25.74
CA VAL A 377 -32.55 -4.53 26.19
C VAL A 377 -33.82 -4.09 26.89
N THR A 378 -34.96 -4.60 26.45
CA THR A 378 -36.27 -4.31 27.06
C THR A 378 -36.84 -5.59 27.64
N GLY A 379 -37.41 -5.54 28.84
CA GLY A 379 -38.00 -6.72 29.46
C GLY A 379 -38.64 -6.45 30.82
N ASN A 380 -39.50 -7.38 31.23
CA ASN A 380 -40.07 -7.44 32.57
C ASN A 380 -39.41 -8.57 33.37
N GLY A 381 -38.76 -8.22 34.47
CA GLY A 381 -38.06 -9.18 35.31
C GLY A 381 -37.03 -8.50 36.19
N THR A 382 -36.04 -9.27 36.63
CA THR A 382 -34.94 -8.80 37.50
C THR A 382 -33.60 -8.74 36.79
N LYS A 383 -33.54 -9.04 35.48
CA LYS A 383 -32.29 -9.25 34.74
C LYS A 383 -32.42 -8.81 33.28
N TRP A 384 -31.44 -8.05 32.81
CA TRP A 384 -31.30 -7.62 31.42
C TRP A 384 -29.88 -7.94 30.95
N THR A 385 -29.77 -8.70 29.86
CA THR A 385 -28.51 -9.17 29.29
C THR A 385 -28.27 -8.50 27.94
N ALA A 386 -27.26 -7.63 27.86
CA ALA A 386 -26.80 -7.04 26.61
C ALA A 386 -25.56 -7.82 26.13
N ASP A 387 -25.71 -8.60 25.07
CA ASP A 387 -24.63 -9.40 24.48
C ASP A 387 -24.06 -8.72 23.23
N PHE A 388 -22.82 -8.25 23.33
CA PHE A 388 -22.12 -7.55 22.26
C PHE A 388 -21.22 -8.46 21.41
N SER A 389 -21.25 -9.78 21.58
CA SER A 389 -20.35 -10.73 20.91
C SER A 389 -20.43 -10.67 19.38
N SER A 390 -21.59 -10.31 18.83
CA SER A 390 -21.78 -10.13 17.38
C SER A 390 -21.11 -8.86 16.84
N VAL A 391 -20.94 -7.83 17.67
CA VAL A 391 -20.43 -6.50 17.28
C VAL A 391 -18.96 -6.33 17.65
N LEU A 392 -18.58 -6.69 18.88
CA LEU A 392 -17.24 -6.43 19.39
C LEU A 392 -16.18 -7.30 18.69
N VAL A 393 -15.04 -6.68 18.36
CA VAL A 393 -13.94 -7.32 17.63
C VAL A 393 -13.13 -8.23 18.54
N PHE A 394 -12.72 -7.72 19.72
CA PHE A 394 -11.87 -8.48 20.62
C PHE A 394 -12.71 -9.33 21.58
N PRO A 395 -12.35 -10.60 21.81
CA PRO A 395 -13.06 -11.44 22.76
C PRO A 395 -12.79 -10.99 24.20
N ASN A 396 -13.85 -10.93 25.01
CA ASN A 396 -13.79 -10.68 26.45
C ASN A 396 -12.94 -9.45 26.82
N ARG A 397 -13.24 -8.31 26.19
CA ARG A 397 -12.44 -7.08 26.29
C ARG A 397 -13.29 -5.82 26.41
N ILE A 398 -14.32 -5.84 27.25
CA ILE A 398 -14.99 -4.59 27.63
C ILE A 398 -14.05 -3.84 28.58
N SER A 399 -13.62 -2.65 28.17
CA SER A 399 -12.73 -1.78 28.96
C SER A 399 -13.54 -0.78 29.78
N HIS A 400 -14.51 -0.12 29.13
CA HIS A 400 -15.46 0.76 29.80
C HIS A 400 -16.88 0.38 29.43
N PHE A 401 -17.81 0.71 30.32
CA PHE A 401 -19.24 0.64 30.04
C PHE A 401 -19.98 1.81 30.69
N GLN A 402 -21.12 2.16 30.10
CA GLN A 402 -22.10 3.08 30.65
C GLN A 402 -23.48 2.47 30.44
N TYR A 403 -24.40 2.69 31.37
CA TYR A 403 -25.78 2.24 31.19
C TYR A 403 -26.78 3.26 31.73
N SER A 404 -27.98 3.23 31.14
CA SER A 404 -29.17 3.87 31.67
C SER A 404 -30.20 2.81 32.00
N PHE A 405 -30.97 3.04 33.07
CA PHE A 405 -32.03 2.16 33.52
C PHE A 405 -33.33 2.94 33.60
N TYR A 406 -34.26 2.67 32.69
CA TYR A 406 -35.53 3.36 32.60
C TYR A 406 -36.68 2.41 32.93
N VAL A 407 -37.35 2.65 34.05
CA VAL A 407 -38.55 1.90 34.47
C VAL A 407 -39.77 2.51 33.81
N THR A 408 -40.55 1.68 33.11
CA THR A 408 -41.70 2.14 32.32
C THR A 408 -42.95 2.42 33.16
N ASP A 409 -43.08 1.81 34.35
CA ASP A 409 -44.16 2.05 35.32
C ASP A 409 -43.58 2.46 36.68
N VAL A 410 -43.14 3.73 36.76
CA VAL A 410 -42.46 4.28 37.95
C VAL A 410 -43.41 4.40 39.15
N ALA A 411 -44.69 4.69 38.90
CA ALA A 411 -45.68 4.93 39.96
C ALA A 411 -45.94 3.67 40.81
N ALA A 412 -46.00 2.50 40.15
CA ALA A 412 -46.12 1.22 40.85
C ALA A 412 -44.77 0.70 41.39
N ALA A 413 -43.65 0.97 40.69
CA ALA A 413 -42.36 0.40 41.03
C ALA A 413 -41.61 1.15 42.14
N GLY A 414 -41.80 2.46 42.31
CA GLY A 414 -40.97 3.27 43.22
C GLY A 414 -39.47 3.24 42.86
N LEU A 415 -38.59 3.59 43.80
CA LEU A 415 -37.13 3.47 43.62
C LEU A 415 -36.72 1.99 43.50
N VAL A 416 -36.00 1.67 42.43
CA VAL A 416 -35.48 0.33 42.13
C VAL A 416 -33.97 0.34 42.35
N MET A 417 -33.47 -0.56 43.18
CA MET A 417 -32.02 -0.75 43.29
C MET A 417 -31.58 -1.65 42.15
N HIS A 418 -30.55 -1.22 41.42
CA HIS A 418 -30.00 -1.94 40.28
C HIS A 418 -28.47 -1.83 40.25
N ALA A 419 -27.82 -2.85 39.69
CA ALA A 419 -26.37 -2.86 39.50
C ALA A 419 -25.99 -3.69 38.28
N VAL A 420 -24.79 -3.44 37.77
CA VAL A 420 -24.14 -4.33 36.81
C VAL A 420 -23.50 -5.49 37.57
N THR A 421 -23.79 -6.72 37.16
CA THR A 421 -23.30 -7.93 37.82
C THR A 421 -22.37 -8.77 36.95
N ASN A 422 -22.26 -8.47 35.65
CA ASN A 422 -21.29 -9.11 34.76
C ASN A 422 -20.91 -8.15 33.61
N VAL A 423 -19.63 -8.18 33.23
CA VAL A 423 -19.05 -7.53 32.04
C VAL A 423 -18.15 -8.47 31.22
N SER A 424 -18.13 -9.75 31.58
CA SER A 424 -17.29 -10.77 30.94
C SER A 424 -17.91 -11.30 29.66
N ASN A 425 -17.08 -11.90 28.80
CA ASN A 425 -17.48 -12.53 27.54
C ASN A 425 -18.20 -11.58 26.58
N ASN A 426 -17.87 -10.29 26.61
CA ASN A 426 -18.56 -9.24 25.84
C ASN A 426 -20.05 -9.10 26.19
N VAL A 427 -20.44 -9.51 27.39
CA VAL A 427 -21.82 -9.42 27.88
C VAL A 427 -21.88 -8.50 29.08
N VAL A 428 -22.79 -7.53 29.04
CA VAL A 428 -23.15 -6.70 30.20
C VAL A 428 -24.48 -7.20 30.77
N VAL A 429 -24.49 -7.56 32.06
CA VAL A 429 -25.70 -7.97 32.77
C VAL A 429 -26.05 -6.91 33.80
N VAL A 430 -27.25 -6.38 33.72
CA VAL A 430 -27.84 -5.49 34.72
C VAL A 430 -28.92 -6.26 35.47
N GLU A 431 -28.87 -6.24 36.81
CA GLU A 431 -29.85 -6.88 37.68
C GLU A 431 -30.47 -5.88 38.64
N SER A 432 -31.73 -6.12 39.01
CA SER A 432 -32.49 -5.32 39.97
C SER A 432 -32.94 -6.15 41.17
N ASN A 433 -33.17 -5.47 42.30
CA ASN A 433 -33.62 -6.12 43.52
C ASN A 433 -35.07 -6.63 43.48
N LYS A 434 -35.85 -6.24 42.47
CA LYS A 434 -37.24 -6.65 42.27
C LYS A 434 -37.62 -6.62 40.80
N ALA A 435 -38.65 -7.38 40.45
CA ALA A 435 -39.14 -7.45 39.09
C ALA A 435 -39.77 -6.12 38.66
N VAL A 436 -39.31 -5.57 37.55
CA VAL A 436 -39.86 -4.36 36.94
C VAL A 436 -39.84 -4.48 35.43
N ASN A 437 -40.73 -3.74 34.76
CA ASN A 437 -40.66 -3.56 33.32
C ASN A 437 -39.73 -2.38 33.00
N ALA A 438 -38.52 -2.68 32.51
CA ALA A 438 -37.51 -1.68 32.26
C ALA A 438 -36.87 -1.81 30.87
N ILE A 439 -36.33 -0.67 30.45
CA ILE A 439 -35.48 -0.51 29.28
C ILE A 439 -34.08 -0.19 29.80
N VAL A 440 -33.12 -1.05 29.46
CA VAL A 440 -31.71 -0.87 29.79
C VAL A 440 -30.95 -0.57 28.51
N SER A 441 -30.37 0.63 28.41
CA SER A 441 -29.50 0.98 27.29
C SER A 441 -28.06 0.95 27.77
N VAL A 442 -27.21 0.18 27.10
CA VAL A 442 -25.82 -0.08 27.47
C VAL A 442 -24.91 0.37 26.35
N PHE A 443 -23.89 1.15 26.70
CA PHE A 443 -22.77 1.51 25.85
C PHE A 443 -21.51 0.84 26.38
N VAL A 444 -20.66 0.31 25.49
CA VAL A 444 -19.38 -0.33 25.84
C VAL A 444 -18.28 0.08 24.86
N ASP A 445 -17.03 0.01 25.30
CA ASP A 445 -15.86 0.09 24.42
C ASP A 445 -14.77 -0.93 24.80
N GLN A 446 -13.78 -1.10 23.91
CA GLN A 446 -12.65 -2.04 24.06
C GLN A 446 -11.27 -1.38 24.03
N TYR A 447 -11.19 -0.05 24.07
CA TYR A 447 -9.91 0.65 24.03
C TYR A 447 -9.54 1.18 25.40
N ASN A 448 -8.29 0.94 25.79
CA ASN A 448 -7.71 1.55 26.98
C ASN A 448 -7.11 2.91 26.61
N ARG A 449 -7.11 3.83 27.56
CA ARG A 449 -6.26 5.02 27.53
C ARG A 449 -4.89 4.68 28.12
N PHE A 450 -3.88 5.47 27.75
CA PHE A 450 -2.54 5.34 28.32
C PHE A 450 -2.61 5.38 29.86
N GLY A 451 -2.15 4.31 30.50
CA GLY A 451 -2.13 4.17 31.97
C GLY A 451 -3.32 3.42 32.58
N GLU A 452 -4.35 3.06 31.81
CA GLU A 452 -5.48 2.26 32.29
C GLU A 452 -5.15 0.76 32.27
N SER A 453 -5.12 0.13 33.45
CA SER A 453 -5.17 -1.33 33.58
C SER A 453 -6.62 -1.82 33.54
N LYS A 454 -6.85 -3.07 33.13
CA LYS A 454 -8.19 -3.68 33.15
C LYS A 454 -8.79 -3.53 34.55
N PHE A 455 -10.04 -3.08 34.63
CA PHE A 455 -10.85 -3.30 35.83
C PHE A 455 -10.94 -4.82 36.05
N LEU A 456 -10.26 -5.31 37.08
CA LEU A 456 -10.57 -6.61 37.66
C LEU A 456 -11.89 -6.42 38.41
N VAL A 457 -12.99 -6.86 37.80
CA VAL A 457 -14.26 -7.08 38.52
C VAL A 457 -14.52 -8.57 38.53
#